data_AF-A0A427AIV3-F1
#
_entry.id   AF-A0A427AIV3-F1
#
_cell.length_a   1.000
_cell.length_b   1.000
_cell.length_c   1.000
_cell.angle_alpha   90.00
_cell.angle_beta   90.00
_cell.angle_gamma   90.00
#
_symmetry.space_group_name_H-M   'P 1'
#
loop_
_entity.id
_entity.type
_entity.pdbx_description
1 polymer ?
#
loop_
_entity_poly.entity_id
_entity_poly.type
_entity_poly.pdbx_seq_one_letter_code
_entity_poly.pdbx_strand_id
1 'polypeptide(L)'
;MLRLSVDLEHMNRLNESLSVAEEGILDPWVRAGSRIALQRRVLRLGKPPRRWRIPGYADSVKRKIKEVCIRGRPLTSETATKNSYYGYDESQLQKINGGMAEEILISSWESHVGIACRGVNWERHSLSDLRAAVACIGGSPLASLCRHLATDYRSWSSGMPDLLLWRFHGDKGEGEAKLVEVKGPTDRLSEQQRAWLLTLMDCGFDTEVCKVTPTLKCQ
;
A
#
# COMPACT_ATOMS: atom_id res chain seq x y z
N MET A 1 0.19 -37.99 -6.53
CA MET A 1 -0.83 -38.48 -5.56
C MET A 1 -1.97 -37.50 -5.29
N LEU A 2 -1.74 -36.27 -4.78
CA LEU A 2 -2.84 -35.35 -4.45
C LEU A 2 -3.78 -35.01 -5.63
N ARG A 3 -3.23 -34.57 -6.77
CA ARG A 3 -4.03 -34.23 -7.95
C ARG A 3 -4.83 -35.42 -8.47
N LEU A 4 -4.20 -36.59 -8.56
CA LEU A 4 -4.86 -37.84 -8.93
C LEU A 4 -6.03 -38.19 -8.00
N SER A 5 -5.86 -38.08 -6.67
CA SER A 5 -6.96 -38.29 -5.72
C SER A 5 -8.11 -37.31 -5.97
N VAL A 6 -7.83 -36.03 -6.24
CA VAL A 6 -8.85 -35.02 -6.58
C VAL A 6 -9.57 -35.37 -7.87
N ASP A 7 -8.86 -35.77 -8.91
CA ASP A 7 -9.45 -36.07 -10.22
C ASP A 7 -10.33 -37.33 -10.17
N LEU A 8 -9.91 -38.36 -9.42
CA LEU A 8 -10.74 -39.54 -9.15
C LEU A 8 -12.04 -39.19 -8.42
N GLU A 9 -12.00 -38.22 -7.50
CA GLU A 9 -13.22 -37.73 -6.85
C GLU A 9 -14.15 -37.02 -7.82
N HIS A 10 -13.63 -36.17 -8.71
CA HIS A 10 -14.44 -35.52 -9.76
C HIS A 10 -15.09 -36.53 -10.72
N MET A 11 -14.42 -37.66 -10.96
CA MET A 11 -14.97 -38.79 -11.72
C MET A 11 -15.90 -39.69 -10.87
N ASN A 12 -16.27 -39.28 -9.66
CA ASN A 12 -17.12 -40.02 -8.72
C ASN A 12 -16.55 -41.39 -8.28
N ARG A 13 -15.23 -41.61 -8.43
CA ARG A 13 -14.52 -42.83 -8.03
C ARG A 13 -14.00 -42.69 -6.59
N LEU A 14 -14.92 -42.56 -5.63
CA LEU A 14 -14.62 -42.17 -4.25
C LEU A 14 -13.71 -43.16 -3.49
N ASN A 15 -13.87 -44.47 -3.70
CA ASN A 15 -13.02 -45.48 -3.05
C ASN A 15 -11.57 -45.43 -3.53
N GLU A 16 -11.37 -45.22 -4.83
CA GLU A 16 -10.05 -45.09 -5.42
C GLU A 16 -9.40 -43.76 -5.05
N SER A 17 -10.19 -42.69 -5.04
CA SER A 17 -9.77 -41.38 -4.52
C SER A 17 -9.26 -41.49 -3.08
N LEU A 18 -9.96 -42.26 -2.24
CA LEU A 18 -9.58 -42.53 -0.86
C LEU A 18 -8.29 -43.38 -0.78
N SER A 19 -8.18 -44.48 -1.56
CA SER A 19 -6.98 -45.33 -1.58
C SER A 19 -5.73 -44.53 -1.98
N VAL A 20 -5.82 -43.76 -3.07
CA VAL A 20 -4.73 -42.89 -3.54
C VAL A 20 -4.36 -41.84 -2.48
N ALA A 21 -5.34 -41.37 -1.69
CA ALA A 21 -5.04 -40.45 -0.61
C ALA A 21 -4.35 -41.13 0.57
N GLU A 22 -4.76 -42.34 0.95
CA GLU A 22 -4.14 -43.15 2.01
C GLU A 22 -2.68 -43.50 1.63
N GLU A 23 -2.45 -43.99 0.41
CA GLU A 23 -1.12 -44.31 -0.11
C GLU A 23 -0.22 -43.07 -0.20
N GLY A 24 -0.77 -41.95 -0.67
CA GLY A 24 -0.01 -40.70 -0.80
C GLY A 24 0.42 -40.08 0.54
N ILE A 25 -0.19 -40.47 1.66
CA ILE A 25 0.27 -40.05 3.00
C ILE A 25 1.53 -40.82 3.40
N LEU A 26 1.62 -42.09 2.99
CA LEU A 26 2.73 -42.98 3.29
C LEU A 26 3.95 -42.72 2.40
N ASP A 27 3.74 -42.09 1.25
CA ASP A 27 4.82 -41.72 0.32
C ASP A 27 5.82 -40.73 0.98
N PRO A 28 7.11 -41.11 1.11
CA PRO A 28 8.15 -40.26 1.69
C PRO A 28 8.34 -38.93 0.92
N TRP A 29 8.07 -38.92 -0.38
CA TRP A 29 8.32 -37.77 -1.27
C TRP A 29 7.22 -36.71 -1.21
N VAL A 30 6.06 -37.01 -0.62
CA VAL A 30 4.96 -36.06 -0.49
C VAL A 30 5.25 -35.05 0.61
N ARG A 31 5.41 -33.78 0.24
CA ARG A 31 5.84 -32.72 1.17
C ARG A 31 4.67 -32.00 1.86
N ALA A 32 4.99 -31.28 2.93
CA ALA A 32 4.12 -30.52 3.85
C ALA A 32 2.67 -30.29 3.39
N GLY A 33 2.41 -29.29 2.54
CA GLY A 33 1.06 -28.87 2.16
C GLY A 33 0.26 -29.98 1.47
N SER A 34 0.90 -30.71 0.55
CA SER A 34 0.27 -31.84 -0.14
C SER A 34 -0.07 -32.98 0.83
N ARG A 35 0.78 -33.25 1.82
CA ARG A 35 0.53 -34.26 2.86
C ARG A 35 -0.67 -33.89 3.74
N ILE A 36 -0.76 -32.63 4.19
CA ILE A 36 -1.92 -32.14 4.96
C ILE A 36 -3.20 -32.20 4.12
N ALA A 37 -3.13 -31.82 2.85
CA ALA A 37 -4.28 -31.90 1.95
C ALA A 37 -4.78 -33.35 1.79
N LEU A 38 -3.88 -34.32 1.62
CA LEU A 38 -4.22 -35.74 1.57
C LEU A 38 -4.82 -36.24 2.89
N GLN A 39 -4.24 -35.88 4.04
CA GLN A 39 -4.78 -36.21 5.36
C GLN A 39 -6.21 -35.67 5.54
N ARG A 40 -6.47 -34.41 5.17
CA ARG A 40 -7.82 -33.81 5.17
C ARG A 40 -8.77 -34.58 4.26
N ARG A 41 -8.29 -35.03 3.10
CA ARG A 41 -9.09 -35.84 2.17
C ARG A 41 -9.43 -37.20 2.76
N VAL A 42 -8.50 -37.91 3.38
CA VAL A 42 -8.78 -39.19 4.07
C VAL A 42 -9.84 -39.01 5.16
N LEU A 43 -9.74 -37.96 5.98
CA LEU A 43 -10.75 -37.68 7.01
C LEU A 43 -12.13 -37.34 6.43
N ARG A 44 -12.19 -36.72 5.25
CA ARG A 44 -13.44 -36.33 4.59
C ARG A 44 -14.09 -37.49 3.84
N LEU A 45 -13.30 -38.26 3.09
CA LEU A 45 -13.76 -39.37 2.25
C LEU A 45 -13.93 -40.69 3.03
N GLY A 46 -13.10 -40.92 4.05
CA GLY A 46 -13.12 -42.11 4.89
C GLY A 46 -14.22 -42.12 5.95
N LYS A 47 -15.34 -41.42 5.75
CA LYS A 47 -16.49 -41.52 6.67
C LYS A 47 -17.18 -42.88 6.50
N PRO A 48 -17.88 -43.40 7.54
CA PRO A 48 -18.67 -44.61 7.41
C PRO A 48 -19.66 -44.53 6.24
N PRO A 49 -19.88 -45.62 5.49
CA PRO A 49 -19.37 -46.98 5.71
C PRO A 49 -17.96 -47.26 5.16
N ARG A 50 -17.26 -46.29 4.57
CA ARG A 50 -15.97 -46.54 3.87
C ARG A 50 -14.83 -46.86 4.81
N ARG A 51 -14.69 -46.10 5.89
CA ARG A 51 -13.78 -46.39 7.00
C ARG A 51 -14.47 -46.08 8.32
N TRP A 52 -14.18 -46.89 9.32
CA TRP A 52 -14.67 -46.74 10.70
C TRP A 52 -13.57 -46.24 11.65
N ARG A 53 -12.30 -46.48 11.29
CA ARG A 53 -11.15 -46.09 12.09
C ARG A 53 -10.78 -44.63 11.81
N ILE A 54 -10.67 -43.84 12.87
CA ILE A 54 -10.17 -42.47 12.80
C ILE A 54 -8.63 -42.51 12.83
N PRO A 55 -7.92 -41.93 11.83
CA PRO A 55 -6.47 -41.85 11.84
C PRO A 55 -5.92 -41.02 13.01
N GLY A 56 -4.76 -41.41 13.57
CA GLY A 56 -4.17 -40.72 14.73
C GLY A 56 -3.78 -39.26 14.50
N TYR A 57 -3.64 -38.82 13.25
CA TYR A 57 -3.38 -37.42 12.90
C TYR A 57 -4.65 -36.55 12.82
N ALA A 58 -5.84 -37.12 13.06
CA ALA A 58 -7.12 -36.44 12.84
C ALA A 58 -7.24 -35.12 13.61
N ASP A 59 -6.85 -35.13 14.89
CA ASP A 59 -6.97 -33.96 15.76
C ASP A 59 -6.01 -32.84 15.35
N SER A 60 -4.77 -33.21 14.98
CA SER A 60 -3.77 -32.26 14.46
C SER A 60 -4.25 -31.55 13.19
N VAL A 61 -4.91 -32.28 12.28
CA VAL A 61 -5.41 -31.74 11.01
C VAL A 61 -6.66 -30.87 11.20
N LYS A 62 -7.49 -31.19 12.19
CA LYS A 62 -8.72 -30.45 12.54
C LYS A 62 -8.48 -29.28 13.48
N ARG A 63 -7.26 -29.12 14.00
CA ARG A 63 -6.91 -28.02 14.91
C ARG A 63 -7.28 -26.68 14.28
N LYS A 64 -8.12 -25.90 14.97
CA LYS A 64 -8.45 -24.54 14.56
C LYS A 64 -7.22 -23.65 14.74
N ILE A 65 -6.84 -22.97 13.66
CA ILE A 65 -5.81 -21.92 13.72
C ILE A 65 -6.51 -20.67 14.25
N LYS A 66 -5.89 -19.98 15.22
CA LYS A 66 -6.42 -18.70 15.70
C LYS A 66 -6.30 -17.69 14.57
N GLU A 67 -7.43 -17.27 14.05
CA GLU A 67 -7.52 -16.19 13.08
C GLU A 67 -7.75 -14.87 13.83
N VAL A 68 -6.96 -13.85 13.51
CA VAL A 68 -7.14 -12.49 14.00
C VAL A 68 -7.55 -11.64 12.82
N CYS A 69 -8.68 -10.93 12.94
CA CYS A 69 -9.14 -10.00 11.93
C CYS A 69 -8.69 -8.59 12.30
N ILE A 70 -7.99 -7.93 11.39
CA ILE A 70 -7.69 -6.50 11.46
C ILE A 70 -8.53 -5.78 10.41
N ARG A 71 -9.11 -4.63 10.79
CA ARG A 71 -9.80 -3.76 9.83
C ARG A 71 -8.77 -2.90 9.11
N GLY A 72 -8.83 -2.85 7.79
CA GLY A 72 -7.99 -1.98 6.96
C GLY A 72 -8.72 -1.59 5.68
N ARG A 73 -8.36 -0.45 5.09
CA ARG A 73 -8.86 -0.06 3.78
C ARG A 73 -7.94 -0.58 2.68
N PRO A 74 -8.47 -1.25 1.64
CA PRO A 74 -7.65 -1.69 0.51
C PRO A 74 -7.16 -0.47 -0.28
N LEU A 75 -5.86 -0.43 -0.57
CA LEU A 75 -5.23 0.61 -1.40
C LEU A 75 -5.51 0.39 -2.90
N THR A 76 -5.88 -0.83 -3.29
CA THR A 76 -6.25 -1.20 -4.66
C THR A 76 -7.36 -2.25 -4.62
N SER A 77 -8.32 -2.14 -5.53
CA SER A 77 -9.40 -3.13 -5.73
C SER A 77 -9.25 -3.84 -7.09
N GLU A 78 -8.02 -4.02 -7.57
CA GLU A 78 -7.75 -4.73 -8.81
C GLU A 78 -7.68 -6.24 -8.57
N THR A 79 -8.52 -6.97 -9.29
CA THR A 79 -8.47 -8.43 -9.36
C THR A 79 -7.11 -8.89 -9.90
N ALA A 80 -6.47 -9.85 -9.22
CA ALA A 80 -5.17 -10.47 -9.51
C ALA A 80 -3.90 -9.84 -8.88
N THR A 81 -4.02 -8.73 -8.14
CA THR A 81 -2.92 -8.20 -7.32
C THR A 81 -3.12 -8.43 -5.83
N LYS A 82 -2.04 -8.56 -5.07
CA LYS A 82 -2.10 -8.68 -3.61
C LYS A 82 -2.58 -7.35 -3.03
N ASN A 83 -3.72 -7.33 -2.34
CA ASN A 83 -4.25 -6.13 -1.72
C ASN A 83 -3.31 -5.64 -0.60
N SER A 84 -2.82 -4.40 -0.71
CA SER A 84 -2.22 -3.67 0.40
C SER A 84 -3.31 -2.96 1.19
N TYR A 85 -3.23 -2.98 2.53
CA TYR A 85 -4.19 -2.33 3.42
C TYR A 85 -3.51 -1.29 4.30
N TYR A 86 -4.20 -0.18 4.58
CA TYR A 86 -3.75 0.84 5.54
C TYR A 86 -4.74 1.00 6.70
N GLY A 87 -4.21 1.41 7.87
CA GLY A 87 -4.97 1.60 9.11
C GLY A 87 -5.82 2.88 9.08
N TYR A 88 -6.98 2.83 9.74
CA TYR A 88 -7.96 3.91 9.82
C TYR A 88 -8.04 4.44 11.25
N ASP A 89 -7.08 5.25 11.67
CA ASP A 89 -7.24 6.01 12.92
C ASP A 89 -7.30 7.52 12.70
N GLU A 90 -7.03 8.01 11.48
CA GLU A 90 -6.85 9.45 11.15
C GLU A 90 -5.93 10.18 12.15
N SER A 91 -5.26 9.46 13.05
CA SER A 91 -4.67 10.01 14.27
C SER A 91 -3.43 10.78 13.90
N GLN A 92 -2.69 10.25 12.92
CA GLN A 92 -1.55 10.91 12.33
C GLN A 92 -1.96 12.18 11.58
N LEU A 93 -3.07 12.15 10.85
CA LEU A 93 -3.58 13.32 10.12
C LEU A 93 -4.05 14.42 11.08
N GLN A 94 -4.69 14.03 12.19
CA GLN A 94 -5.07 14.95 13.27
C GLN A 94 -3.84 15.59 13.94
N LYS A 95 -2.78 14.81 14.19
CA LYS A 95 -1.52 15.34 14.73
C LYS A 95 -0.86 16.34 13.78
N ILE A 96 -0.78 16.01 12.49
CA ILE A 96 -0.25 16.91 11.45
C ILE A 96 -1.06 18.21 11.43
N ASN A 97 -2.40 18.10 11.42
CA ASN A 97 -3.28 19.26 11.46
C ASN A 97 -3.12 20.09 12.75
N GLY A 98 -2.80 19.42 13.87
CA GLY A 98 -2.50 20.03 15.17
C GLY A 98 -1.09 20.62 15.31
N GLY A 99 -0.32 20.72 14.21
CA GLY A 99 1.00 21.35 14.20
C GLY A 99 2.17 20.42 14.48
N MET A 100 1.94 19.12 14.73
CA MET A 100 3.00 18.16 15.05
C MET A 100 3.79 17.66 13.82
N ALA A 101 3.61 18.30 12.66
CA ALA A 101 4.12 17.81 11.39
C ALA A 101 5.65 17.76 11.36
N GLU A 102 6.30 18.79 11.93
CA GLU A 102 7.75 18.90 11.97
C GLU A 102 8.36 17.85 12.91
N GLU A 103 7.78 17.64 14.09
CA GLU A 103 8.23 16.61 15.03
C GLU A 103 8.07 15.20 14.45
N ILE A 104 6.96 14.95 13.76
CA ILE A 104 6.73 13.68 13.06
C ILE A 104 7.79 13.48 11.97
N LEU A 105 8.11 14.52 11.20
CA LEU A 105 9.15 14.46 10.16
C LEU A 105 10.52 14.14 10.78
N ILE A 106 10.93 14.85 11.82
CA ILE A 106 12.21 14.65 12.51
C ILE A 106 12.31 13.22 13.05
N SER A 107 11.31 12.79 13.81
CA SER A 107 11.28 11.45 14.40
C SER A 107 11.32 10.35 13.34
N SER A 108 10.59 10.53 12.23
CA SER A 108 10.59 9.59 11.12
C SER A 108 11.94 9.55 10.39
N TRP A 109 12.59 10.70 10.21
CA TRP A 109 13.92 10.80 9.60
C TRP A 109 14.96 10.06 10.44
N GLU A 110 15.07 10.40 11.73
CA GLU A 110 16.05 9.79 12.64
C GLU A 110 15.91 8.27 12.74
N SER A 111 14.67 7.77 12.71
CA SER A 111 14.39 6.34 12.85
C SER A 111 14.59 5.53 11.56
N HIS A 112 14.50 6.17 10.38
CA HIS A 112 14.39 5.44 9.11
C HIS A 112 15.32 5.91 7.99
N VAL A 113 16.16 6.94 8.21
CA VAL A 113 17.10 7.42 7.19
C VAL A 113 17.92 6.26 6.63
N GLY A 114 18.00 6.18 5.29
CA GLY A 114 18.71 5.12 4.57
C GLY A 114 17.90 3.83 4.36
N ILE A 115 16.72 3.67 4.96
CA ILE A 115 15.84 2.53 4.70
C ILE A 115 15.10 2.75 3.37
N ALA A 116 15.15 1.76 2.47
CA ALA A 116 14.41 1.80 1.23
C ALA A 116 12.89 1.89 1.49
N CYS A 117 12.29 3.03 1.13
CA CYS A 117 10.86 3.29 1.28
C CYS A 117 10.31 3.85 -0.03
N ARG A 118 9.18 3.30 -0.49
CA ARG A 118 8.56 3.74 -1.75
C ARG A 118 8.09 5.20 -1.63
N GLY A 119 8.50 6.03 -2.59
CA GLY A 119 8.14 7.46 -2.62
C GLY A 119 9.05 8.36 -1.78
N VAL A 120 10.08 7.81 -1.13
CA VAL A 120 11.07 8.59 -0.36
C VAL A 120 12.43 8.52 -1.06
N ASN A 121 13.04 9.68 -1.30
CA ASN A 121 14.41 9.79 -1.76
C ASN A 121 15.22 10.58 -0.70
N TRP A 122 16.02 9.86 0.08
CA TRP A 122 16.81 10.41 1.19
C TRP A 122 17.92 11.36 0.76
N GLU A 123 18.37 11.29 -0.50
CA GLU A 123 19.47 12.09 -1.02
C GLU A 123 19.00 13.39 -1.68
N ARG A 124 17.69 13.53 -1.94
CA ARG A 124 17.15 14.66 -2.70
C ARG A 124 17.15 15.97 -1.90
N HIS A 125 16.86 15.90 -0.61
CA HIS A 125 16.70 17.07 0.26
C HIS A 125 17.27 16.81 1.65
N SER A 126 17.82 17.85 2.28
CA SER A 126 18.28 17.76 3.67
C SER A 126 17.10 17.78 4.64
N LEU A 127 17.28 17.26 5.86
CA LEU A 127 16.27 17.37 6.91
C LEU A 127 15.92 18.85 7.20
N SER A 128 16.90 19.75 7.10
CA SER A 128 16.67 21.20 7.31
C SER A 128 15.71 21.77 6.26
N ASP A 129 15.89 21.43 4.99
CA ASP A 129 15.01 21.90 3.91
C ASP A 129 13.60 21.35 4.08
N LEU A 130 13.47 20.08 4.44
CA LEU A 130 12.17 19.44 4.67
C LEU A 130 11.44 20.08 5.86
N ARG A 131 12.14 20.39 6.94
CA ARG A 131 11.56 21.11 8.10
C ARG A 131 11.07 22.49 7.70
N ALA A 132 11.89 23.25 6.97
CA ALA A 132 11.51 24.57 6.48
C ALA A 132 10.27 24.51 5.58
N ALA A 133 10.23 23.57 4.64
CA ALA A 133 9.08 23.36 3.77
C ALA A 133 7.81 23.00 4.55
N VAL A 134 7.89 22.07 5.50
CA VAL A 134 6.74 21.67 6.34
C VAL A 134 6.23 22.84 7.18
N ALA A 135 7.13 23.62 7.78
CA ALA A 135 6.76 24.81 8.54
C ALA A 135 6.03 25.86 7.67
N CYS A 136 6.52 26.10 6.45
CA CYS A 136 5.91 27.05 5.53
C CYS A 136 4.58 26.56 4.89
N ILE A 137 4.40 25.25 4.71
CA ILE A 137 3.13 24.68 4.20
C ILE A 137 2.04 24.76 5.27
N GLY A 138 2.39 24.49 6.53
CA GLY A 138 1.45 24.40 7.63
C GLY A 138 0.71 23.06 7.72
N GLY A 139 0.11 22.81 8.88
CA GLY A 139 -0.47 21.50 9.22
C GLY A 139 -1.71 21.12 8.41
N SER A 140 -2.64 22.05 8.20
CA SER A 140 -3.93 21.75 7.55
C SER A 140 -3.79 21.35 6.07
N PRO A 141 -3.07 22.12 5.22
CA PRO A 141 -2.84 21.72 3.83
C PRO A 141 -2.06 20.41 3.73
N LEU A 142 -1.03 20.23 4.57
CA LEU A 142 -0.22 19.03 4.58
C LEU A 142 -1.03 17.77 4.98
N ALA A 143 -1.87 17.86 6.01
CA ALA A 143 -2.73 16.75 6.42
C ALA A 143 -3.71 16.37 5.30
N SER A 144 -4.28 17.36 4.60
CA SER A 144 -5.22 17.12 3.49
C SER A 144 -4.53 16.47 2.28
N LEU A 145 -3.30 16.89 1.97
CA LEU A 145 -2.46 16.24 0.95
C LEU A 145 -2.12 14.79 1.32
N CYS A 146 -1.67 14.56 2.55
CA CYS A 146 -1.37 13.23 3.06
C CYS A 146 -2.59 12.30 3.00
N ARG A 147 -3.79 12.81 3.29
CA ARG A 147 -5.04 12.04 3.17
C ARG A 147 -5.31 11.60 1.73
N HIS A 148 -5.15 12.49 0.75
CA HIS A 148 -5.34 12.16 -0.67
C HIS A 148 -4.36 11.08 -1.12
N LEU A 149 -3.07 11.25 -0.83
CA LEU A 149 -2.04 10.27 -1.15
C LEU A 149 -2.25 8.93 -0.44
N ALA A 150 -2.69 8.93 0.82
CA ALA A 150 -2.96 7.70 1.56
C ALA A 150 -4.22 6.96 1.06
N THR A 151 -5.19 7.69 0.51
CA THR A 151 -6.46 7.13 0.04
C THR A 151 -6.33 6.48 -1.33
N ASP A 152 -5.61 7.11 -2.25
CA ASP A 152 -5.39 6.55 -3.60
C ASP A 152 -4.02 6.93 -4.17
N TYR A 153 -2.96 6.40 -3.55
CA TYR A 153 -1.59 6.69 -3.98
C TYR A 153 -1.36 6.39 -5.45
N ARG A 154 -2.00 5.35 -6.02
CA ARG A 154 -1.75 4.98 -7.42
C ARG A 154 -2.20 6.10 -8.36
N SER A 155 -3.43 6.58 -8.21
CA SER A 155 -3.96 7.65 -9.06
C SER A 155 -3.25 8.98 -8.85
N TRP A 156 -2.73 9.22 -7.66
CA TRP A 156 -2.05 10.47 -7.31
C TRP A 156 -0.52 10.39 -7.38
N SER A 157 0.08 9.25 -7.76
CA SER A 157 1.54 9.08 -7.77
C SER A 157 2.27 9.87 -8.87
N SER A 158 1.55 10.53 -9.77
CA SER A 158 2.11 11.32 -10.88
C SER A 158 1.35 12.63 -11.09
N GLY A 159 2.01 13.59 -11.73
CA GLY A 159 1.42 14.90 -12.08
C GLY A 159 1.46 15.97 -10.98
N MET A 160 2.18 15.72 -9.89
CA MET A 160 2.48 16.75 -8.88
C MET A 160 3.22 17.94 -9.54
N PRO A 161 2.96 19.20 -9.12
CA PRO A 161 3.66 20.36 -9.66
C PRO A 161 5.18 20.26 -9.58
N ASP A 162 5.86 20.83 -10.57
CA ASP A 162 7.32 20.75 -10.74
C ASP A 162 8.11 21.34 -9.56
N LEU A 163 7.63 22.45 -9.00
CA LEU A 163 8.32 23.22 -7.97
C LEU A 163 7.47 23.38 -6.72
N LEU A 164 8.12 23.25 -5.57
CA LEU A 164 7.66 23.76 -4.28
C LEU A 164 8.59 24.90 -3.89
N LEU A 165 8.04 26.11 -3.79
CA LEU A 165 8.74 27.29 -3.33
C LEU A 165 8.31 27.58 -1.90
N TRP A 166 9.23 28.00 -1.04
CA TRP A 166 8.89 28.47 0.30
C TRP A 166 9.76 29.64 0.69
N ARG A 167 9.23 30.52 1.54
CA ARG A 167 9.99 31.60 2.17
C ARG A 167 9.46 31.91 3.55
N PHE A 168 10.32 32.44 4.41
CA PHE A 168 9.94 33.02 5.69
C PHE A 168 9.89 34.55 5.56
N HIS A 169 8.93 35.17 6.25
CA HIS A 169 8.73 36.61 6.28
C HIS A 169 9.13 37.20 7.62
N GLY A 170 10.02 38.19 7.58
CA GLY A 170 10.41 39.02 8.72
C GLY A 170 10.94 38.25 9.94
N ASP A 171 11.09 38.96 11.06
CA ASP A 171 11.61 38.38 12.31
C ASP A 171 10.60 37.49 13.05
N LYS A 172 9.32 37.47 12.62
CA LYS A 172 8.23 36.72 13.27
C LYS A 172 8.10 35.27 12.82
N GLY A 173 8.85 34.84 11.79
CA GLY A 173 8.90 33.44 11.37
C GLY A 173 7.63 32.94 10.65
N GLU A 174 6.78 33.83 10.15
CA GLU A 174 5.63 33.44 9.33
C GLU A 174 6.13 32.94 7.96
N GLY A 175 5.89 31.68 7.66
CA GLY A 175 6.29 31.05 6.40
C GLY A 175 5.15 31.01 5.39
N GLU A 176 5.47 31.08 4.11
CA GLU A 176 4.55 30.76 3.03
C GLU A 176 5.18 29.74 2.08
N ALA A 177 4.33 28.89 1.49
CA ALA A 177 4.71 27.92 0.48
C ALA A 177 3.79 28.02 -0.75
N LYS A 178 4.37 27.85 -1.93
CA LYS A 178 3.66 27.87 -3.21
C LYS A 178 4.09 26.68 -4.07
N LEU A 179 3.12 25.98 -4.65
CA LEU A 179 3.36 24.93 -5.65
C LEU A 179 3.22 25.50 -7.06
N VAL A 180 4.23 25.29 -7.90
CA VAL A 180 4.27 25.88 -9.24
C VAL A 180 4.49 24.79 -10.27
N GLU A 181 3.58 24.73 -11.25
CA GLU A 181 3.72 23.90 -12.45
C GLU A 181 4.30 24.76 -13.58
N VAL A 182 5.44 24.36 -14.14
CA VAL A 182 6.15 25.14 -15.15
C VAL A 182 5.80 24.60 -16.54
N LYS A 183 5.43 25.50 -17.45
CA LYS A 183 5.11 25.15 -18.83
C LYS A 183 5.95 25.93 -19.82
N GLY A 184 6.59 25.21 -20.73
CA GLY A 184 7.25 25.79 -21.88
C GLY A 184 6.25 26.44 -22.84
N PRO A 185 6.75 27.13 -23.88
CA PRO A 185 5.91 27.94 -24.79
C PRO A 185 4.81 27.14 -25.50
N THR A 186 5.08 25.86 -25.79
CA THR A 186 4.15 24.96 -26.49
C THR A 186 3.46 23.98 -25.58
N ASP A 187 3.83 23.95 -24.29
CA ASP A 187 3.35 22.93 -23.37
C ASP A 187 1.98 23.30 -22.81
N ARG A 188 1.20 22.26 -22.54
CA ARG A 188 -0.11 22.37 -21.89
C ARG A 188 -0.10 21.53 -20.62
N LEU A 189 -0.97 21.89 -19.69
CA LEU A 189 -1.28 21.04 -18.54
C LEU A 189 -1.91 19.74 -19.04
N SER A 190 -1.40 18.61 -18.55
CA SER A 190 -2.12 17.34 -18.68
C SER A 190 -3.35 17.34 -17.77
N GLU A 191 -4.32 16.45 -18.04
CA GLU A 191 -5.50 16.30 -17.18
C GLU A 191 -5.13 15.89 -15.75
N GLN A 192 -4.09 15.07 -15.58
CA GLN A 192 -3.59 14.69 -14.27
C GLN A 192 -3.02 15.90 -13.50
N GLN A 193 -2.28 16.78 -14.18
CA GLN A 193 -1.75 18.01 -13.55
C GLN A 193 -2.87 18.98 -13.20
N ARG A 194 -3.91 19.10 -14.05
CA ARG A 194 -5.11 19.89 -13.73
C ARG A 194 -5.81 19.36 -12.49
N ALA A 195 -5.98 18.04 -12.39
CA ALA A 195 -6.57 17.40 -11.22
C ALA A 195 -5.76 17.69 -9.94
N TRP A 196 -4.43 17.63 -10.03
CA TRP A 196 -3.54 17.99 -8.92
C TRP A 196 -3.70 19.45 -8.50
N LEU A 197 -3.66 20.40 -9.44
CA LEU A 197 -3.80 21.83 -9.13
C LEU A 197 -5.13 22.12 -8.44
N LEU A 198 -6.25 21.58 -8.95
CA LEU A 198 -7.57 21.72 -8.33
C LEU A 198 -7.59 21.17 -6.89
N THR A 199 -7.07 19.96 -6.71
CA THR A 199 -7.03 19.30 -5.40
C THR A 199 -6.15 20.05 -4.39
N LEU A 200 -5.01 20.58 -4.85
CA LEU A 200 -4.11 21.36 -4.01
C LEU A 200 -4.75 22.69 -3.58
N MET A 201 -5.46 23.37 -4.48
CA MET A 201 -6.25 24.56 -4.12
C MET A 201 -7.33 24.22 -3.08
N ASP A 202 -8.06 23.12 -3.25
CA ASP A 202 -9.07 22.66 -2.28
C ASP A 202 -8.45 22.29 -0.92
N CYS A 203 -7.20 21.83 -0.91
CA CYS A 203 -6.43 21.58 0.30
C CYS A 203 -5.89 22.86 0.96
N GLY A 204 -6.01 24.03 0.32
CA GLY A 204 -5.54 25.31 0.83
C GLY A 204 -4.08 25.65 0.47
N PHE A 205 -3.49 24.99 -0.53
CA PHE A 205 -2.19 25.41 -1.06
C PHE A 205 -2.33 26.62 -2.00
N ASP A 206 -1.35 27.51 -1.95
CA ASP A 206 -1.13 28.48 -3.03
C ASP A 206 -0.52 27.75 -4.24
N THR A 207 -1.18 27.84 -5.39
CA THR A 207 -0.77 27.13 -6.61
C THR A 207 -0.74 28.05 -7.81
N GLU A 208 0.22 27.84 -8.71
CA GLU A 208 0.38 28.68 -9.89
C GLU A 208 0.88 27.87 -11.10
N VAL A 209 0.57 28.35 -12.31
CA VAL A 209 1.15 27.84 -13.55
C VAL A 209 2.07 28.89 -14.12
N CYS A 210 3.37 28.61 -14.09
CA CYS A 210 4.39 29.51 -14.63
C CYS A 210 4.63 29.19 -16.11
N LYS A 211 4.24 30.12 -17.00
CA LYS A 211 4.50 29.99 -18.44
C LYS A 211 5.80 30.68 -18.81
N VAL A 212 6.76 29.91 -19.33
CA VAL A 212 8.03 30.44 -19.81
C VAL A 212 7.89 30.83 -21.27
N THR A 213 8.07 32.12 -21.59
CA THR A 213 8.10 32.62 -22.96
C THR A 213 9.55 32.82 -23.43
N PRO A 214 9.91 32.51 -24.69
CA PRO A 214 11.25 32.77 -25.19
C PRO A 214 11.50 34.28 -25.22
N THR A 215 12.69 34.71 -24.82
CA THR A 215 13.15 36.07 -25.12
C THR A 215 13.42 36.18 -26.61
N LEU A 216 12.85 37.20 -27.26
CA LEU A 216 13.21 37.56 -28.63
C LEU A 216 14.73 37.81 -28.65
N LYS A 217 15.47 37.05 -29.47
CA LYS A 217 16.88 37.34 -29.71
C LYS A 217 16.95 38.70 -30.42
N CYS A 218 17.62 39.69 -29.82
CA CYS A 218 18.02 40.88 -30.55
C CYS A 218 18.84 40.46 -31.76
N GLN A 219 18.39 40.84 -32.96
CA GLN A 219 19.13 40.70 -34.21
C GLN A 219 20.30 41.69 -34.26
#